data_AF-A0A952S8A1-F1
#
_entry.id   AF-A0A952S8A1-F1
#
_cell.length_a   1.000
_cell.length_b   1.000
_cell.length_c   1.000
_cell.angle_alpha   90.00
_cell.angle_beta   90.00
_cell.angle_gamma   90.00
#
_symmetry.space_group_name_H-M   'P 1'
#
loop_
_entity.id
_entity.type
_entity.pdbx_description
1 polymer ?
#
loop_
_entity_poly.entity_id
_entity_poly.type
_entity_poly.pdbx_seq_one_letter_code
_entity_poly.pdbx_strand_id
1 'polypeptide(L)'
;MSRYGWGVYYKDGSRSGSDIRFRRNLNNFPKQKKVKLSKALAPPEIRDKVYRKLIGLSPALSNHKIVNGRGGLLERGIEDLSPYGSLPRSVNERRVLVERIVEALAKEGILSFAGVPGFWRDATGRWRLWSRQDSLDDLMLIPFIGSDGLIQACQIRFMRYIPDRSGRYVWLSSLKEKDGCGPGAPLHHADPHLQSDRPVLVTEGALKAATAQRFLSDRYVVGNSGVATSHREIVDTARSKPLEIAFDNDSFTNPHVARALAALIRQRNADQRSFAYDDDVRVLTWDLRIKGIDDALLIGTPLEYITVAEWLKELSPECLEQAKQQLPDK
;
A
#
# COMPACT_ATOMS: atom_id res chain seq x y z
N MET A 1 9.54 -3.88 -15.28
CA MET A 1 8.18 -4.15 -14.76
C MET A 1 8.12 -5.57 -14.21
N SER A 2 8.18 -5.74 -12.88
CA SER A 2 8.05 -7.05 -12.23
C SER A 2 6.57 -7.47 -12.17
N ARG A 3 6.24 -8.62 -12.77
CA ARG A 3 4.87 -9.18 -12.87
C ARG A 3 4.43 -9.94 -11.61
N TYR A 4 5.02 -9.67 -10.47
CA TYR A 4 4.69 -10.34 -9.23
C TYR A 4 4.44 -9.31 -8.14
N GLY A 5 3.16 -9.09 -7.85
CA GLY A 5 2.68 -8.31 -6.69
C GLY A 5 2.98 -9.03 -5.37
N TRP A 6 4.26 -9.21 -5.06
CA TRP A 6 4.73 -9.41 -3.70
C TRP A 6 5.13 -8.04 -3.18
N GLY A 7 4.36 -7.50 -2.24
CA GLY A 7 4.91 -6.51 -1.31
C GLY A 7 6.15 -7.12 -0.68
N VAL A 8 7.29 -6.51 -0.91
CA VAL A 8 8.58 -7.02 -0.45
C VAL A 8 8.70 -6.67 1.03
N TYR A 9 8.54 -7.67 1.90
CA TYR A 9 8.94 -7.60 3.30
C TYR A 9 10.24 -8.39 3.45
N TYR A 10 11.32 -7.72 3.86
CA TYR A 10 12.60 -8.37 4.16
C TYR A 10 12.68 -8.78 5.62
N LYS A 11 13.29 -9.95 5.81
CA LYS A 11 13.67 -10.56 7.09
C LYS A 11 15.01 -9.98 7.52
N ASP A 12 15.15 -9.62 8.79
CA ASP A 12 16.45 -9.43 9.41
C ASP A 12 17.22 -10.74 9.48
N GLY A 13 18.48 -10.68 9.05
CA GLY A 13 19.42 -11.79 9.04
C GLY A 13 20.32 -11.76 10.26
N SER A 14 20.16 -12.74 11.15
CA SER A 14 21.24 -13.18 12.05
C SER A 14 21.61 -14.62 11.70
N ARG A 15 22.85 -14.81 11.25
CA ARG A 15 23.46 -16.12 10.94
C ARG A 15 23.75 -16.89 12.24
N SER A 16 23.44 -18.18 12.26
CA SER A 16 24.28 -19.19 12.90
C SER A 16 24.15 -20.51 12.15
N GLY A 17 25.28 -21.06 11.73
CA GLY A 17 25.37 -22.17 10.78
C GLY A 17 25.00 -23.53 11.32
N SER A 18 24.70 -24.43 10.40
CA SER A 18 25.20 -25.81 10.37
C SER A 18 24.94 -26.38 8.99
N ASP A 19 26.02 -26.75 8.33
CA ASP A 19 26.06 -27.49 7.07
C ASP A 19 25.32 -28.82 7.20
N ILE A 20 24.30 -29.05 6.38
CA ILE A 20 23.95 -30.40 5.94
C ILE A 20 23.64 -30.36 4.44
N ARG A 21 24.61 -30.82 3.66
CA ARG A 21 24.47 -31.17 2.24
C ARG A 21 23.40 -32.25 2.08
N PHE A 22 22.27 -31.93 1.47
CA PHE A 22 21.41 -32.92 0.81
C PHE A 22 21.20 -32.52 -0.65
N ARG A 23 22.02 -33.12 -1.53
CA ARG A 23 21.67 -33.31 -2.93
C ARG A 23 20.43 -34.20 -2.99
N ARG A 24 19.35 -33.72 -3.61
CA ARG A 24 18.34 -34.59 -4.21
C ARG A 24 17.83 -33.97 -5.51
N ASN A 25 18.26 -34.59 -6.61
CA ASN A 25 17.57 -34.57 -7.88
C ASN A 25 16.12 -35.01 -7.65
N LEU A 26 15.16 -34.16 -7.98
CA LEU A 26 13.80 -34.60 -8.25
C LEU A 26 13.37 -34.02 -9.59
N ASN A 27 13.10 -34.98 -10.47
CA ASN A 27 12.79 -34.88 -11.88
C ASN A 27 11.64 -33.93 -12.21
N ASN A 28 11.78 -33.29 -13.37
CA ASN A 28 10.76 -32.93 -14.36
C ASN A 28 9.31 -33.22 -13.96
N PHE A 29 8.63 -32.20 -13.43
CA PHE A 29 7.19 -32.09 -13.59
C PHE A 29 6.89 -31.34 -14.90
N PRO A 30 5.98 -31.83 -15.76
CA PRO A 30 5.60 -31.11 -16.96
C PRO A 30 5.05 -29.74 -16.56
N LYS A 31 5.65 -28.67 -17.11
CA LYS A 31 5.17 -27.30 -16.94
C LYS A 31 3.75 -27.22 -17.48
N GLN A 32 2.74 -27.29 -16.61
CA GLN A 32 1.38 -26.97 -16.98
C GLN A 32 1.35 -25.55 -17.57
N LYS A 33 0.91 -25.43 -18.83
CA LYS A 33 0.66 -24.15 -19.49
C LYS A 33 -0.31 -23.34 -18.62
N LYS A 34 0.18 -22.25 -18.01
CA LYS A 34 -0.65 -21.30 -17.27
C LYS A 34 -1.61 -20.61 -18.26
N VAL A 35 -2.88 -21.01 -18.23
CA VAL A 35 -3.95 -20.28 -18.91
C VAL A 35 -4.03 -18.86 -18.31
N LYS A 36 -4.01 -17.82 -19.14
CA LYS A 36 -4.27 -16.43 -18.71
C LYS A 36 -5.74 -16.31 -18.26
N LEU A 37 -6.01 -16.57 -16.98
CA LEU A 37 -7.33 -16.45 -16.37
C LEU A 37 -7.67 -15.02 -15.86
N SER A 38 -6.70 -14.11 -15.86
CA SER A 38 -6.89 -12.76 -15.30
C SER A 38 -7.67 -11.84 -16.23
N LYS A 39 -8.75 -11.22 -15.72
CA LYS A 39 -9.50 -10.16 -16.41
C LYS A 39 -8.77 -8.82 -16.29
N ALA A 40 -9.08 -7.89 -17.20
CA ALA A 40 -8.72 -6.48 -17.06
C ALA A 40 -9.41 -5.89 -15.82
N LEU A 41 -8.82 -4.83 -15.25
CA LEU A 41 -9.43 -4.10 -14.15
C LEU A 41 -10.78 -3.52 -14.58
N ALA A 42 -11.77 -3.65 -13.71
CA ALA A 42 -13.06 -2.98 -13.88
C ALA A 42 -12.90 -1.45 -13.76
N PRO A 43 -13.83 -0.67 -14.35
CA PRO A 43 -13.82 0.79 -14.19
C PRO A 43 -13.75 1.23 -12.72
N PRO A 44 -13.06 2.34 -12.41
CA PRO A 44 -12.97 2.89 -11.06
C PRO A 44 -14.30 2.98 -10.31
N GLU A 45 -15.37 3.38 -10.98
CA GLU A 45 -16.70 3.61 -10.41
C GLU A 45 -17.35 2.29 -9.97
N ILE A 46 -17.12 1.22 -10.72
CA ILE A 46 -17.60 -0.12 -10.36
C ILE A 46 -16.80 -0.66 -9.17
N ARG A 47 -15.48 -0.47 -9.17
CA ARG A 47 -14.62 -0.87 -8.05
C ARG A 47 -15.03 -0.15 -6.77
N ASP A 48 -15.21 1.17 -6.84
CA ASP A 48 -15.64 2.00 -5.72
C ASP A 48 -16.96 1.53 -5.13
N LYS A 49 -18.01 1.39 -5.95
CA LYS A 49 -19.32 0.92 -5.49
C LYS A 49 -19.24 -0.45 -4.80
N VAL A 50 -18.47 -1.38 -5.37
CA VAL A 50 -18.29 -2.72 -4.79
C VAL A 50 -17.54 -2.66 -3.46
N TYR A 51 -16.45 -1.89 -3.38
CA TYR A 51 -15.66 -1.78 -2.14
C TYR A 51 -16.39 -1.00 -1.04
N ARG A 52 -17.08 0.10 -1.36
CA ARG A 52 -17.93 0.81 -0.40
C ARG A 52 -19.04 -0.09 0.12
N LYS A 53 -19.67 -0.91 -0.72
CA LYS A 53 -20.66 -1.89 -0.25
C LYS A 53 -20.04 -2.96 0.64
N LEU A 54 -18.86 -3.46 0.29
CA LEU A 54 -18.11 -4.43 1.10
C LEU A 54 -17.80 -3.87 2.50
N ILE A 55 -17.27 -2.64 2.56
CA ILE A 55 -16.95 -1.96 3.82
C ILE A 55 -18.22 -1.65 4.62
N GLY A 56 -19.27 -1.13 3.98
CA GLY A 56 -20.53 -0.79 4.65
C GLY A 56 -21.26 -1.99 5.24
N LEU A 57 -21.14 -3.17 4.63
CA LEU A 57 -21.71 -4.42 5.15
C LEU A 57 -20.81 -5.14 6.16
N SER A 58 -19.54 -4.75 6.26
CA SER A 58 -18.54 -5.37 7.13
C SER A 58 -17.55 -4.31 7.65
N PRO A 59 -18.02 -3.34 8.46
CA PRO A 59 -17.23 -2.19 8.86
C PRO A 59 -16.14 -2.55 9.88
N ALA A 60 -15.06 -1.76 9.95
CA ALA A 60 -14.01 -1.97 10.95
C ALA A 60 -14.54 -1.95 12.40
N LEU A 61 -15.56 -1.11 12.66
CA LEU A 61 -16.25 -1.02 13.95
C LEU A 61 -16.84 -2.35 14.44
N SER A 62 -17.08 -3.33 13.56
CA SER A 62 -17.58 -4.64 13.97
C SER A 62 -16.51 -5.54 14.59
N ASN A 63 -15.25 -5.10 14.68
CA ASN A 63 -14.14 -5.89 15.20
C ASN A 63 -13.27 -5.08 16.17
N HIS A 64 -13.37 -5.42 17.46
CA HIS A 64 -12.64 -4.74 18.53
C HIS A 64 -11.13 -4.71 18.31
N LYS A 65 -10.53 -5.78 17.77
CA LYS A 65 -9.07 -5.84 17.56
C LYS A 65 -8.60 -4.89 16.46
N ILE A 66 -9.42 -4.68 15.43
CA ILE A 66 -9.14 -3.75 14.34
C ILE A 66 -9.17 -2.29 14.85
N VAL A 67 -10.11 -1.97 15.74
CA VAL A 67 -10.28 -0.61 16.29
C VAL A 67 -9.29 -0.34 17.42
N ASN A 68 -9.35 -1.15 18.48
CA ASN A 68 -8.68 -0.92 19.77
C ASN A 68 -7.46 -1.83 20.00
N GLY A 69 -7.26 -2.85 19.18
CA GLY A 69 -6.14 -3.77 19.35
C GLY A 69 -4.81 -3.16 18.94
N ARG A 70 -3.71 -3.87 19.22
CA ARG A 70 -2.37 -3.37 18.94
C ARG A 70 -2.14 -3.03 17.47
N GLY A 71 -1.69 -1.81 17.21
CA GLY A 71 -1.56 -1.21 15.89
C GLY A 71 -2.89 -1.09 15.13
N GLY A 72 -4.01 -1.09 15.84
CA GLY A 72 -5.35 -0.81 15.34
C GLY A 72 -5.52 0.66 14.95
N LEU A 73 -6.73 1.04 14.55
CA LEU A 73 -7.01 2.38 14.02
C LEU A 73 -6.81 3.46 15.09
N LEU A 74 -7.29 3.26 16.32
CA LEU A 74 -7.19 4.27 17.37
C LEU A 74 -5.75 4.47 17.87
N GLU A 75 -4.96 3.40 18.02
CA GLU A 75 -3.53 3.52 18.38
C GLU A 75 -2.73 4.30 17.33
N ARG A 76 -3.23 4.35 16.08
CA ARG A 76 -2.65 5.13 14.98
C ARG A 76 -3.17 6.57 14.92
N GLY A 77 -3.99 6.99 15.87
CA GLY A 77 -4.63 8.31 15.86
C GLY A 77 -5.67 8.50 14.75
N ILE A 78 -6.17 7.41 14.15
CA ILE A 78 -7.22 7.46 13.14
C ILE A 78 -8.57 7.46 13.85
N GLU A 79 -9.26 8.60 13.84
CA GLU A 79 -10.56 8.77 14.50
C GLU A 79 -11.75 8.46 13.60
N ASP A 80 -11.68 8.81 12.31
CA ASP A 80 -12.71 8.41 11.36
C ASP A 80 -12.50 6.95 10.93
N LEU A 81 -13.31 6.08 11.51
CA LEU A 81 -13.27 4.64 11.27
C LEU A 81 -14.13 4.21 10.08
N SER A 82 -14.98 5.11 9.57
CA SER A 82 -15.99 4.81 8.53
C SER A 82 -15.40 4.30 7.21
N PRO A 83 -14.18 4.69 6.77
CA PRO A 83 -13.60 4.18 5.53
C PRO A 83 -13.07 2.75 5.65
N TYR A 84 -12.87 2.23 6.85
CA TYR A 84 -12.17 0.96 7.06
C TYR A 84 -13.15 -0.21 7.25
N GLY A 85 -12.74 -1.40 6.79
CA GLY A 85 -13.53 -2.62 6.90
C GLY A 85 -12.91 -3.70 7.79
N SER A 86 -13.72 -4.67 8.15
CA SER A 86 -13.30 -5.95 8.73
C SER A 86 -13.58 -7.05 7.71
N LEU A 87 -12.54 -7.70 7.15
CA LEU A 87 -12.74 -8.81 6.21
C LEU A 87 -13.01 -10.10 7.00
N PRO A 88 -14.12 -10.83 6.75
CA PRO A 88 -14.43 -12.03 7.53
C PRO A 88 -13.37 -13.13 7.41
N ARG A 89 -13.12 -13.80 8.54
CA ARG A 89 -12.08 -14.83 8.67
C ARG A 89 -12.45 -16.12 7.95
N SER A 90 -13.70 -16.55 8.06
CA SER A 90 -14.15 -17.79 7.43
C SER A 90 -14.60 -17.60 5.99
N VAL A 91 -14.39 -18.63 5.17
CA VAL A 91 -14.90 -18.71 3.79
C VAL A 91 -16.41 -18.60 3.76
N ASN A 92 -17.12 -19.18 4.74
CA ASN A 92 -18.57 -19.15 4.78
C ASN A 92 -19.11 -17.74 5.07
N GLU A 93 -18.54 -17.00 6.03
CA GLU A 93 -18.93 -15.61 6.29
C GLU A 93 -18.66 -14.74 5.06
N ARG A 94 -17.50 -14.91 4.40
CA ARG A 94 -17.21 -14.20 3.14
C ARG A 94 -18.20 -14.54 2.04
N ARG A 95 -18.66 -15.78 1.94
CA ARG A 95 -19.70 -16.19 0.98
C ARG A 95 -21.02 -15.46 1.24
N VAL A 96 -21.50 -15.47 2.49
CA VAL A 96 -22.75 -14.78 2.88
C VAL A 96 -22.63 -13.28 2.64
N LEU A 97 -21.48 -12.68 2.96
CA LEU A 97 -21.21 -11.28 2.68
C LEU A 97 -21.29 -10.96 1.19
N VAL A 98 -20.70 -11.81 0.34
CA VAL A 98 -20.76 -11.63 -1.12
C VAL A 98 -22.19 -11.76 -1.65
N GLU A 99 -22.98 -12.71 -1.15
CA GLU A 99 -24.39 -12.86 -1.53
C GLU A 99 -25.18 -11.56 -1.25
N ARG A 100 -24.98 -10.96 -0.06
CA ARG A 100 -25.58 -9.65 0.29
C ARG A 100 -25.09 -8.51 -0.61
N ILE A 101 -23.81 -8.50 -0.99
CA ILE A 101 -23.25 -7.49 -1.92
C ILE A 101 -23.90 -7.65 -3.30
N VAL A 102 -24.01 -8.87 -3.83
CA VAL A 102 -24.66 -9.16 -5.12
C VAL A 102 -26.11 -8.67 -5.11
N GLU A 103 -26.89 -9.03 -4.10
CA GLU A 103 -28.28 -8.62 -3.98
C GLU A 103 -28.44 -7.09 -3.90
N ALA A 104 -27.60 -6.43 -3.12
CA ALA A 104 -27.64 -4.98 -2.97
C ALA A 104 -27.28 -4.26 -4.27
N LEU A 105 -26.21 -4.69 -4.94
CA LEU A 105 -25.70 -4.01 -6.14
C LEU A 105 -26.48 -4.37 -7.41
N ALA A 106 -27.16 -5.52 -7.44
CA ALA A 106 -28.08 -5.86 -8.53
C ALA A 106 -29.25 -4.85 -8.62
N LYS A 107 -29.74 -4.34 -7.48
CA LYS A 107 -30.75 -3.28 -7.43
C LYS A 107 -30.24 -1.95 -7.98
N GLU A 108 -28.92 -1.76 -7.99
CA GLU A 108 -28.22 -0.59 -8.55
C GLU A 108 -27.75 -0.83 -10.00
N GLY A 109 -28.15 -1.94 -10.63
CA GLY A 109 -27.81 -2.29 -12.01
C GLY A 109 -26.43 -2.94 -12.21
N ILE A 110 -25.70 -3.27 -11.13
CA ILE A 110 -24.39 -3.89 -11.21
C ILE A 110 -24.52 -5.40 -11.04
N LEU A 111 -24.40 -6.13 -12.16
CA LEU A 111 -24.62 -7.58 -12.21
C LEU A 111 -23.32 -8.41 -12.23
N SER A 112 -22.16 -7.76 -12.33
CA SER A 112 -20.87 -8.44 -12.49
C SER A 112 -19.76 -7.75 -11.71
N PHE A 113 -18.93 -8.56 -11.03
CA PHE A 113 -17.72 -8.12 -10.33
C PHE A 113 -16.44 -8.59 -11.04
N ALA A 114 -16.55 -8.99 -12.31
CA ALA A 114 -15.39 -9.40 -13.10
C ALA A 114 -14.40 -8.23 -13.20
N GLY A 115 -13.13 -8.47 -12.91
CA GLY A 115 -12.13 -7.40 -12.90
C GLY A 115 -12.14 -6.51 -11.65
N VAL A 116 -12.91 -6.83 -10.62
CA VAL A 116 -12.79 -6.19 -9.30
C VAL A 116 -11.80 -6.99 -8.43
N PRO A 117 -10.65 -6.43 -8.01
CA PRO A 117 -9.64 -7.17 -7.26
C PRO A 117 -10.19 -7.80 -5.97
N GLY A 118 -9.91 -9.08 -5.79
CA GLY A 118 -10.42 -9.88 -4.68
C GLY A 118 -11.74 -10.58 -4.95
N PHE A 119 -12.53 -10.15 -5.94
CA PHE A 119 -13.72 -10.88 -6.37
C PHE A 119 -13.37 -11.85 -7.49
N TRP A 120 -13.99 -13.03 -7.47
CA TRP A 120 -13.79 -14.07 -8.47
C TRP A 120 -14.98 -15.02 -8.53
N ARG A 121 -15.09 -15.81 -9.61
CA ARG A 121 -16.14 -16.83 -9.74
C ARG A 121 -15.63 -18.23 -9.47
N ASP A 122 -16.34 -18.98 -8.65
CA ASP A 122 -16.06 -20.38 -8.41
C ASP A 122 -16.51 -21.29 -9.57
N ALA A 123 -16.29 -22.60 -9.41
CA ALA A 123 -16.69 -23.59 -10.41
C ALA A 123 -18.22 -23.64 -10.64
N THR A 124 -19.02 -23.20 -9.66
CA THR A 124 -20.48 -23.09 -9.77
C THR A 124 -20.94 -21.76 -10.37
N GLY A 125 -20.01 -20.88 -10.74
CA GLY A 125 -20.31 -19.55 -11.29
C GLY A 125 -20.69 -18.51 -10.23
N ARG A 126 -20.64 -18.85 -8.94
CA ARG A 126 -20.96 -17.92 -7.86
C ARG A 126 -19.78 -17.03 -7.52
N TRP A 127 -20.08 -15.77 -7.19
CA TRP A 127 -19.07 -14.83 -6.72
C TRP A 127 -18.49 -15.27 -5.37
N ARG A 128 -17.20 -15.01 -5.20
CA ARG A 128 -16.40 -15.29 -4.01
C ARG A 128 -15.45 -14.11 -3.75
N LEU A 129 -14.99 -14.01 -2.51
CA LEU A 129 -14.13 -12.93 -2.03
C LEU A 129 -12.83 -13.46 -1.45
N TRP A 130 -11.73 -12.87 -1.90
CA TRP A 130 -10.36 -13.08 -1.48
C TRP A 130 -9.88 -14.53 -1.64
N SER A 131 -9.75 -15.27 -0.54
CA SER A 131 -9.11 -16.58 -0.49
C SER A 131 -10.10 -17.73 -0.31
N ARG A 132 -9.72 -18.93 -0.77
CA ARG A 132 -10.41 -20.20 -0.54
C ARG A 132 -10.15 -20.82 0.83
N GLN A 133 -9.26 -20.22 1.63
CA GLN A 133 -8.94 -20.71 2.97
C GLN A 133 -9.47 -19.75 4.05
N ASP A 134 -9.77 -20.31 5.20
CA ASP A 134 -10.01 -19.53 6.41
C ASP A 134 -8.71 -18.84 6.85
N SER A 135 -8.87 -17.72 7.55
CA SER A 135 -7.76 -17.07 8.25
C SER A 135 -7.90 -17.25 9.75
N LEU A 136 -6.78 -17.46 10.43
CA LEU A 136 -6.72 -17.51 11.89
C LEU A 136 -6.69 -16.10 12.50
N ASP A 137 -6.31 -15.09 11.71
CA ASP A 137 -6.07 -13.72 12.18
C ASP A 137 -7.28 -12.83 11.83
N ASP A 138 -7.57 -11.82 12.65
CA ASP A 138 -8.46 -10.73 12.25
C ASP A 138 -7.84 -9.93 11.11
N LEU A 139 -8.68 -9.48 10.18
CA LEU A 139 -8.26 -8.91 8.90
C LEU A 139 -8.84 -7.51 8.73
N MET A 140 -8.02 -6.48 8.93
CA MET A 140 -8.40 -5.10 8.63
C MET A 140 -8.34 -4.87 7.12
N LEU A 141 -9.43 -4.34 6.57
CA LEU A 141 -9.53 -3.94 5.17
C LEU A 141 -9.30 -2.43 5.07
N ILE A 142 -8.29 -2.04 4.30
CA ILE A 142 -7.81 -0.67 4.17
C ILE A 142 -8.05 -0.23 2.73
N PRO A 143 -8.93 0.75 2.47
CA PRO A 143 -9.15 1.24 1.11
C PRO A 143 -7.96 2.07 0.62
N PHE A 144 -7.63 1.91 -0.66
CA PHE A 144 -6.75 2.80 -1.41
C PHE A 144 -7.61 3.69 -2.30
N ILE A 145 -7.58 4.99 -2.03
CA ILE A 145 -8.47 5.99 -2.62
C ILE A 145 -7.65 6.78 -3.64
N GLY A 146 -8.19 6.94 -4.86
CA GLY A 146 -7.57 7.75 -5.91
C GLY A 146 -7.78 9.25 -5.70
N SER A 147 -7.14 10.06 -6.53
CA SER A 147 -7.32 11.53 -6.54
C SER A 147 -8.76 11.95 -6.88
N ASP A 148 -9.53 11.05 -7.50
CA ASP A 148 -10.96 11.18 -7.82
C ASP A 148 -11.88 10.90 -6.62
N GLY A 149 -11.34 10.50 -5.47
CA GLY A 149 -12.12 10.10 -4.30
C GLY A 149 -12.73 8.70 -4.39
N LEU A 150 -12.44 7.95 -5.44
CA LEU A 150 -12.95 6.59 -5.65
C LEU A 150 -11.99 5.54 -5.08
N ILE A 151 -12.55 4.49 -4.46
CA ILE A 151 -11.76 3.36 -3.96
C ILE A 151 -11.28 2.51 -5.15
N GLN A 152 -9.97 2.53 -5.39
CA GLN A 152 -9.31 1.84 -6.51
C GLN A 152 -8.94 0.39 -6.17
N ALA A 153 -8.58 0.14 -4.91
CA ALA A 153 -8.14 -1.15 -4.39
C ALA A 153 -8.35 -1.21 -2.87
N CYS A 154 -8.21 -2.41 -2.31
CA CYS A 154 -8.09 -2.56 -0.86
C CYS A 154 -6.85 -3.39 -0.50
N GLN A 155 -6.20 -3.02 0.60
CA GLN A 155 -5.17 -3.81 1.24
C GLN A 155 -5.77 -4.51 2.47
N ILE A 156 -5.27 -5.70 2.78
CA ILE A 156 -5.63 -6.48 3.96
C ILE A 156 -4.44 -6.48 4.89
N ARG A 157 -4.65 -5.98 6.11
CA ARG A 157 -3.68 -6.06 7.21
C ARG A 157 -4.09 -7.17 8.16
N PHE A 158 -3.17 -8.10 8.42
CA PHE A 158 -3.35 -9.14 9.43
C PHE A 158 -3.09 -8.55 10.81
N MET A 159 -4.05 -8.64 11.72
CA MET A 159 -3.98 -8.03 13.05
C MET A 159 -3.19 -8.87 14.06
N ARG A 160 -2.58 -9.98 13.63
CA ARG A 160 -1.70 -10.75 14.50
C ARG A 160 -0.44 -9.94 14.79
N TYR A 161 -0.24 -9.65 16.07
CA TYR A 161 1.01 -9.09 16.55
C TYR A 161 2.09 -10.17 16.57
N ILE A 162 3.25 -9.84 16.01
CA ILE A 162 4.48 -10.63 16.10
C ILE A 162 5.55 -9.68 16.62
N PRO A 163 6.20 -9.98 17.77
CA PRO A 163 7.30 -9.18 18.28
C PRO A 163 8.35 -8.91 17.20
N ASP A 164 8.84 -7.67 17.18
CA ASP A 164 9.93 -7.22 16.31
C ASP A 164 9.65 -7.39 14.80
N ARG A 165 8.37 -7.51 14.41
CA ARG A 165 7.96 -7.53 13.01
C ARG A 165 6.88 -6.52 12.73
N SER A 166 7.01 -5.85 11.59
CA SER A 166 5.93 -5.02 11.06
C SER A 166 4.70 -5.86 10.76
N GLY A 167 3.53 -5.21 10.82
CA GLY A 167 2.27 -5.84 10.45
C GLY A 167 2.37 -6.42 9.03
N ARG A 168 1.72 -7.56 8.82
CA ARG A 168 1.68 -8.18 7.48
C ARG A 168 0.55 -7.57 6.67
N TYR A 169 0.89 -7.06 5.49
CA TYR A 169 -0.08 -6.51 4.54
C TYR A 169 -0.05 -7.32 3.24
N VAL A 170 -1.23 -7.53 2.65
CA VAL A 170 -1.38 -8.11 1.32
C VAL A 170 -2.46 -7.35 0.56
N TRP A 171 -2.33 -7.26 -0.75
CA TRP A 171 -3.42 -6.74 -1.58
C TRP A 171 -4.63 -7.69 -1.54
N LEU A 172 -5.84 -7.13 -1.45
CA LEU A 172 -7.07 -7.84 -1.77
C LEU A 172 -7.04 -8.15 -3.28
N SER A 173 -6.67 -9.39 -3.62
CA SER A 173 -6.36 -9.80 -4.99
C SER A 173 -6.95 -11.18 -5.27
N SER A 174 -7.37 -11.38 -6.52
CA SER A 174 -7.90 -12.64 -7.05
C SER A 174 -7.23 -13.02 -8.37
N LEU A 175 -6.01 -12.52 -8.62
CA LEU A 175 -5.30 -12.64 -9.91
C LEU A 175 -5.19 -14.07 -10.48
N LYS A 176 -5.19 -15.09 -9.61
CA LYS A 176 -5.07 -16.51 -9.99
C LYS A 176 -6.41 -17.22 -10.17
N GLU A 177 -7.52 -16.54 -9.91
CA GLU A 177 -8.86 -17.10 -9.93
C GLU A 177 -9.63 -16.68 -11.19
N LYS A 178 -10.69 -17.43 -11.53
CA LYS A 178 -11.54 -17.14 -12.69
C LYS A 178 -12.25 -15.79 -12.52
N ASP A 179 -12.20 -14.98 -13.58
CA ASP A 179 -12.69 -13.59 -13.62
C ASP A 179 -12.04 -12.62 -12.62
N GLY A 180 -11.01 -13.10 -11.91
CA GLY A 180 -10.27 -12.31 -10.95
C GLY A 180 -9.19 -11.45 -11.59
N CYS A 181 -8.65 -10.54 -10.79
CA CYS A 181 -7.55 -9.67 -11.19
C CYS A 181 -6.74 -9.24 -9.96
N GLY A 182 -5.58 -8.63 -10.21
CA GLY A 182 -4.79 -7.96 -9.18
C GLY A 182 -5.01 -6.45 -9.22
N PRO A 183 -4.88 -5.74 -8.09
CA PRO A 183 -5.13 -4.31 -8.03
C PRO A 183 -3.99 -3.45 -8.61
N GLY A 184 -2.83 -4.04 -8.92
CA GLY A 184 -1.62 -3.27 -9.11
C GLY A 184 -1.12 -2.73 -7.77
N ALA A 185 -0.69 -1.46 -7.77
CA ALA A 185 -0.29 -0.73 -6.58
C ALA A 185 -0.67 0.75 -6.78
N PRO A 186 -1.95 1.12 -6.64
CA PRO A 186 -2.37 2.52 -6.77
C PRO A 186 -1.81 3.35 -5.61
N LEU A 187 -1.61 4.65 -5.84
CA LEU A 187 -1.33 5.62 -4.77
C LEU A 187 -2.61 5.85 -3.94
N HIS A 188 -2.46 5.98 -2.62
CA HIS A 188 -3.57 6.39 -1.75
C HIS A 188 -3.53 7.90 -1.55
N HIS A 189 -4.63 8.59 -1.79
CA HIS A 189 -4.81 10.00 -1.47
C HIS A 189 -5.55 10.10 -0.13
N ALA A 190 -4.89 10.63 0.91
CA ALA A 190 -5.43 10.62 2.28
C ALA A 190 -6.67 11.52 2.42
N ASP A 191 -6.68 12.65 1.74
CA ASP A 191 -7.83 13.53 1.63
C ASP A 191 -8.00 14.02 0.17
N PRO A 192 -8.67 13.26 -0.71
CA PRO A 192 -8.82 13.60 -2.12
C PRO A 192 -9.67 14.86 -2.35
N HIS A 193 -10.46 15.30 -1.37
CA HIS A 193 -11.27 16.51 -1.46
C HIS A 193 -10.46 17.78 -1.21
N LEU A 194 -9.25 17.63 -0.68
CA LEU A 194 -8.29 18.69 -0.39
C LEU A 194 -7.50 19.14 -1.63
N GLN A 195 -8.19 19.33 -2.76
CA GLN A 195 -7.58 19.81 -4.00
C GLN A 195 -7.09 21.25 -3.81
N SER A 196 -5.83 21.38 -3.41
CA SER A 196 -5.21 22.64 -3.03
C SER A 196 -3.80 22.75 -3.60
N ASP A 197 -3.27 23.97 -3.68
CA ASP A 197 -1.87 24.26 -4.08
C ASP A 197 -0.86 23.95 -2.96
N ARG A 198 -1.24 23.08 -2.01
CA ARG A 198 -0.38 22.68 -0.90
C ARG A 198 0.79 21.81 -1.36
N PRO A 199 1.91 21.83 -0.63
CA PRO A 199 2.96 20.85 -0.83
C PRO A 199 2.40 19.42 -0.74
N VAL A 200 2.85 18.56 -1.65
CA VAL A 200 2.49 17.15 -1.64
C VAL A 200 3.50 16.41 -0.78
N LEU A 201 3.02 15.79 0.31
CA LEU A 201 3.83 14.94 1.17
C LEU A 201 3.56 13.48 0.84
N VAL A 202 4.62 12.73 0.53
CA VAL A 202 4.52 11.28 0.28
C VAL A 202 5.15 10.49 1.42
N THR A 203 4.45 9.47 1.88
CA THR A 203 4.91 8.50 2.90
C THR A 203 4.47 7.07 2.55
N GLU A 204 4.92 6.05 3.29
CA GLU A 204 4.57 4.65 3.03
C GLU A 204 3.23 4.22 3.64
N GLY A 205 2.35 3.68 2.80
CA GLY A 205 1.11 3.03 3.20
C GLY A 205 -0.04 4.00 3.52
N ALA A 206 -1.26 3.52 3.32
CA ALA A 206 -2.46 4.33 3.48
C ALA A 206 -2.74 4.75 4.94
N LEU A 207 -2.48 3.86 5.93
CA LEU A 207 -2.71 4.18 7.34
C LEU A 207 -1.78 5.30 7.83
N LYS A 208 -0.53 5.27 7.40
CA LYS A 208 0.47 6.28 7.74
C LYS A 208 0.13 7.62 7.14
N ALA A 209 -0.27 7.62 5.86
CA ALA A 209 -0.75 8.80 5.16
C ALA A 209 -1.99 9.41 5.84
N ALA A 210 -2.94 8.59 6.29
CA ALA A 210 -4.11 9.05 7.03
C ALA A 210 -3.75 9.71 8.37
N THR A 211 -2.86 9.07 9.16
CA THR A 211 -2.33 9.66 10.39
C THR A 211 -1.60 10.97 10.11
N ALA A 212 -0.72 11.01 9.10
CA ALA A 212 0.03 12.21 8.75
C ALA A 212 -0.88 13.36 8.29
N GLN A 213 -1.89 13.08 7.46
CA GLN A 213 -2.84 14.09 6.98
C GLN A 213 -3.61 14.78 8.12
N ARG A 214 -3.91 14.04 9.19
CA ARG A 214 -4.58 14.58 10.39
C ARG A 214 -3.73 15.65 11.08
N PHE A 215 -2.43 15.42 11.24
CA PHE A 215 -1.54 16.35 11.94
C PHE A 215 -0.98 17.45 11.01
N LEU A 216 -0.83 17.16 9.72
CA LEU A 216 -0.25 18.05 8.71
C LEU A 216 -1.34 18.58 7.78
N SER A 217 -2.28 19.34 8.33
CA SER A 217 -3.44 19.88 7.60
C SER A 217 -3.07 20.89 6.49
N ASP A 218 -1.87 21.45 6.54
CA ASP A 218 -1.28 22.34 5.54
C ASP A 218 -0.53 21.59 4.42
N ARG A 219 -0.65 20.26 4.37
CA ARG A 219 -0.10 19.38 3.34
C ARG A 219 -1.20 18.57 2.65
N TYR A 220 -0.91 18.16 1.42
CA TYR A 220 -1.67 17.16 0.70
C TYR A 220 -0.93 15.83 0.78
N VAL A 221 -1.42 14.88 1.58
CA VAL A 221 -0.68 13.66 1.91
C VAL A 221 -1.10 12.49 1.03
N VAL A 222 -0.10 11.79 0.51
CA VAL A 222 -0.27 10.56 -0.28
C VAL A 222 0.51 9.38 0.30
N GLY A 223 -0.10 8.20 0.26
CA GLY A 223 0.42 6.95 0.82
C GLY A 223 0.82 5.96 -0.26
N ASN A 224 2.12 5.66 -0.36
CA ASN A 224 2.66 4.71 -1.32
C ASN A 224 2.72 3.29 -0.72
N SER A 225 2.08 2.31 -1.36
CA SER A 225 2.00 0.94 -0.84
C SER A 225 3.33 0.18 -0.76
N GLY A 226 4.36 0.68 -1.44
CA GLY A 226 5.74 0.22 -1.36
C GLY A 226 6.66 1.28 -1.95
N VAL A 227 7.82 1.50 -1.34
CA VAL A 227 8.72 2.64 -1.65
C VAL A 227 9.11 2.79 -3.12
N ALA A 228 9.10 1.71 -3.90
CA ALA A 228 9.43 1.68 -5.33
C ALA A 228 8.21 1.63 -6.27
N THR A 229 6.99 1.75 -5.76
CA THR A 229 5.75 1.78 -6.55
C THR A 229 5.26 3.20 -6.77
N SER A 230 4.38 3.39 -7.75
CA SER A 230 3.58 4.62 -7.96
C SER A 230 4.37 5.92 -8.14
N HIS A 231 5.68 5.89 -8.40
CA HIS A 231 6.50 7.10 -8.57
C HIS A 231 5.95 8.04 -9.64
N ARG A 232 5.41 7.50 -10.73
CA ARG A 232 4.76 8.32 -11.76
C ARG A 232 3.55 9.07 -11.23
N GLU A 233 2.67 8.38 -10.50
CA GLU A 233 1.47 8.96 -9.91
C GLU A 233 1.81 9.99 -8.82
N ILE A 234 2.84 9.74 -8.01
CA ILE A 234 3.36 10.70 -7.03
C ILE A 234 3.84 11.98 -7.72
N VAL A 235 4.68 11.83 -8.76
CA VAL A 235 5.21 12.98 -9.51
C VAL A 235 4.11 13.73 -10.26
N ASP A 236 3.15 13.02 -10.85
CA ASP A 236 1.99 13.63 -11.51
C ASP A 236 1.13 14.42 -10.50
N THR A 237 0.93 13.87 -9.30
CA THR A 237 0.18 14.53 -8.22
C THR A 237 0.88 15.78 -7.69
N ALA A 238 2.20 15.76 -7.60
CA ALA A 238 3.02 16.87 -7.13
C ALA A 238 3.43 17.86 -8.23
N ARG A 239 3.00 17.69 -9.48
CA ARG A 239 3.40 18.57 -10.59
C ARG A 239 3.02 20.02 -10.26
N SER A 240 3.98 20.92 -10.44
CA SER A 240 3.83 22.36 -10.14
C SER A 240 3.54 22.67 -8.66
N LYS A 241 3.98 21.78 -7.75
CA LYS A 241 3.87 21.92 -6.30
C LYS A 241 5.14 21.38 -5.63
N PRO A 242 5.54 21.86 -4.45
CA PRO A 242 6.66 21.24 -3.73
C PRO A 242 6.38 19.77 -3.41
N LEU A 243 7.40 18.92 -3.51
CA LEU A 243 7.34 17.51 -3.14
C LEU A 243 8.15 17.27 -1.87
N GLU A 244 7.47 16.80 -0.83
CA GLU A 244 8.03 16.44 0.47
C GLU A 244 8.03 14.92 0.62
N ILE A 245 9.21 14.33 0.82
CA ILE A 245 9.37 12.88 0.95
C ILE A 245 9.61 12.53 2.41
N ALA A 246 8.66 11.83 3.03
CA ALA A 246 8.71 11.38 4.41
C ALA A 246 8.65 9.85 4.49
N PHE A 247 9.65 9.22 3.88
CA PHE A 247 9.84 7.77 4.00
C PHE A 247 10.36 7.39 5.38
N ASP A 248 10.13 6.14 5.81
CA ASP A 248 10.63 5.63 7.09
C ASP A 248 12.16 5.87 7.23
N ASN A 249 12.62 5.98 8.47
CA ASN A 249 14.05 6.20 8.77
C ASN A 249 14.95 5.04 8.32
N ASP A 250 14.38 3.91 7.88
CA ASP A 250 15.14 2.88 7.20
C ASP A 250 15.66 3.33 5.82
N SER A 251 15.18 4.46 5.27
CA SER A 251 15.73 5.06 4.04
C SER A 251 17.21 5.44 4.13
N PHE A 252 17.75 5.64 5.33
CA PHE A 252 19.17 5.94 5.57
C PHE A 252 20.06 4.69 5.66
N THR A 253 19.45 3.54 5.94
CA THR A 253 20.18 2.30 6.30
C THR A 253 19.82 1.09 5.42
N ASN A 254 18.70 1.13 4.72
CA ASN A 254 18.20 0.10 3.82
C ASN A 254 18.48 0.48 2.35
N PRO A 255 19.42 -0.21 1.67
CA PRO A 255 19.82 0.13 0.31
C PRO A 255 18.68 0.05 -0.71
N HIS A 256 17.66 -0.78 -0.47
CA HIS A 256 16.50 -0.87 -1.34
C HIS A 256 15.59 0.36 -1.24
N VAL A 257 15.44 0.91 -0.02
CA VAL A 257 14.64 2.12 0.21
C VAL A 257 15.38 3.34 -0.31
N ALA A 258 16.69 3.45 -0.02
CA ALA A 258 17.54 4.52 -0.55
C ALA A 258 17.50 4.56 -2.10
N ARG A 259 17.64 3.40 -2.75
CA ARG A 259 17.50 3.28 -4.22
C ARG A 259 16.14 3.79 -4.71
N ALA A 260 15.06 3.42 -4.01
CA ALA A 260 13.71 3.79 -4.42
C ALA A 260 13.45 5.31 -4.26
N LEU A 261 13.90 5.90 -3.15
CA LEU A 261 13.85 7.34 -2.91
C LEU A 261 14.64 8.09 -3.99
N ALA A 262 15.87 7.67 -4.27
CA ALA A 262 16.70 8.25 -5.33
C ALA A 262 16.05 8.15 -6.72
N ALA A 263 15.38 7.03 -7.02
CA ALA A 263 14.63 6.85 -8.27
C ALA A 263 13.43 7.81 -8.38
N LEU A 264 12.71 8.05 -7.27
CA LEU A 264 11.63 9.03 -7.21
C LEU A 264 12.15 10.45 -7.46
N ILE A 265 13.25 10.84 -6.80
CA ILE A 265 13.92 12.14 -7.03
C ILE A 265 14.33 12.29 -8.49
N ARG A 266 14.97 11.27 -9.09
CA ARG A 266 15.33 11.31 -10.52
C ARG A 266 14.09 11.56 -11.38
N GLN A 267 13.00 10.83 -11.13
CA GLN A 267 11.78 10.95 -11.92
C GLN A 267 11.14 12.34 -11.79
N ARG A 268 11.13 12.89 -10.57
CA ARG A 268 10.69 14.26 -10.30
C ARG A 268 11.54 15.29 -11.06
N ASN A 269 12.86 15.17 -11.00
CA ASN A 269 13.78 16.06 -11.72
C ASN A 269 13.59 15.99 -13.24
N ALA A 270 13.27 14.81 -13.78
CA ALA A 270 12.97 14.64 -15.20
C ALA A 270 11.63 15.29 -15.58
N ASP A 271 10.63 15.22 -14.72
CA ASP A 271 9.33 15.86 -14.92
C ASP A 271 9.45 17.39 -14.85
N GLN A 272 10.17 17.94 -13.87
CA GLN A 272 10.52 19.36 -13.77
C GLN A 272 11.12 19.92 -15.06
N ARG A 273 12.12 19.22 -15.62
CA ARG A 273 12.71 19.60 -16.91
C ARG A 273 11.73 19.54 -18.08
N SER A 274 10.87 18.52 -18.09
CA SER A 274 9.94 18.29 -19.20
C SER A 274 8.79 19.30 -19.22
N PHE A 275 8.36 19.77 -18.03
CA PHE A 275 7.22 20.68 -17.87
C PHE A 275 7.63 22.09 -17.41
N ALA A 276 8.94 22.38 -17.32
CA ALA A 276 9.52 23.69 -16.99
C ALA A 276 9.00 24.31 -15.68
N TYR A 277 9.02 23.54 -14.59
CA TYR A 277 8.75 24.02 -13.24
C TYR A 277 9.90 23.66 -12.29
N ASP A 278 10.08 24.43 -11.21
CA ASP A 278 11.25 24.33 -10.32
C ASP A 278 10.87 24.21 -8.83
N ASP A 279 9.67 23.70 -8.53
CA ASP A 279 9.23 23.52 -7.15
C ASP A 279 10.10 22.52 -6.38
N ASP A 280 10.50 22.91 -5.17
CA ASP A 280 11.42 22.17 -4.31
C ASP A 280 11.08 20.68 -4.12
N VAL A 281 12.14 19.88 -4.00
CA VAL A 281 12.09 18.50 -3.51
C VAL A 281 12.84 18.44 -2.19
N ARG A 282 12.13 18.14 -1.10
CA ARG A 282 12.70 18.09 0.24
C ARG A 282 12.50 16.72 0.85
N VAL A 283 13.47 16.27 1.64
CA VAL A 283 13.34 15.06 2.45
C VAL A 283 13.03 15.51 3.87
N LEU A 284 12.00 14.92 4.46
CA LEU A 284 11.68 15.14 5.87
C LEU A 284 12.44 14.11 6.70
N THR A 285 12.98 14.56 7.82
CA THR A 285 13.62 13.72 8.82
C THR A 285 13.10 14.08 10.21
N TRP A 286 13.35 13.20 11.17
CA TRP A 286 12.99 13.35 12.57
C TRP A 286 13.97 12.50 13.39
N ASP A 287 13.76 12.41 14.70
CA ASP A 287 14.58 11.54 15.56
C ASP A 287 14.71 10.12 14.97
N LEU A 288 15.93 9.75 14.59
CA LEU A 288 16.25 8.49 13.91
C LEU A 288 15.89 7.23 14.72
N ARG A 289 15.61 7.37 16.02
CA ARG A 289 15.13 6.28 16.89
C ARG A 289 13.66 5.94 16.64
N ILE A 290 12.90 6.86 16.05
CA ILE A 290 11.48 6.68 15.73
C ILE A 290 11.38 6.17 14.29
N LYS A 291 10.66 5.09 14.09
CA LYS A 291 10.67 4.40 12.80
C LYS A 291 10.03 5.23 11.68
N GLY A 292 8.86 5.79 11.93
CA GLY A 292 7.99 6.35 10.91
C GLY A 292 7.42 7.71 11.24
N ILE A 293 7.02 8.46 10.20
CA ILE A 293 6.40 9.78 10.39
C ILE A 293 5.10 9.71 11.21
N ASP A 294 4.30 8.63 11.07
CA ASP A 294 3.10 8.43 11.89
C ASP A 294 3.44 8.36 13.38
N ASP A 295 4.45 7.56 13.74
CA ASP A 295 4.90 7.44 15.13
C ASP A 295 5.46 8.79 15.65
N ALA A 296 6.25 9.49 14.83
CA ALA A 296 6.84 10.79 15.19
C ALA A 296 5.77 11.85 15.46
N LEU A 297 4.75 11.93 14.60
CA LEU A 297 3.63 12.84 14.74
C LEU A 297 2.77 12.52 15.97
N LEU A 298 2.51 11.24 16.24
CA LEU A 298 1.71 10.81 17.40
C LEU A 298 2.34 11.20 18.74
N ILE A 299 3.68 11.20 18.82
CA ILE A 299 4.40 11.60 20.04
C ILE A 299 4.85 13.07 20.04
N GLY A 300 4.53 13.83 18.98
CA GLY A 300 4.85 15.25 18.87
C GLY A 300 6.33 15.55 18.63
N THR A 301 7.07 14.65 18.00
CA THR A 301 8.47 14.90 17.61
C THR A 301 8.54 15.97 16.51
N PRO A 302 9.44 16.96 16.62
CA PRO A 302 9.66 17.93 15.55
C PRO A 302 10.08 17.26 14.25
N LEU A 303 9.55 17.76 13.14
CA LEU A 303 9.97 17.37 11.79
C LEU A 303 10.98 18.41 11.27
N GLU A 304 12.05 17.93 10.66
CA GLU A 304 13.11 18.74 10.07
C GLU A 304 13.17 18.49 8.57
N TYR A 305 13.63 19.51 7.83
CA TYR A 305 13.85 19.40 6.39
C TYR A 305 15.34 19.26 6.12
N ILE A 306 15.69 18.28 5.30
CA ILE A 306 17.02 18.16 4.72
C ILE A 306 16.92 18.23 3.20
N THR A 307 17.94 18.82 2.59
CA THR A 307 18.12 18.80 1.15
C THR A 307 18.48 17.40 0.67
N VAL A 308 18.27 17.13 -0.62
CA VAL A 308 18.74 15.87 -1.24
C VAL A 308 20.26 15.68 -1.06
N ALA A 309 21.03 16.77 -1.06
CA ALA A 309 22.47 16.72 -0.87
C ALA A 309 22.86 16.35 0.57
N GLU A 310 22.14 16.85 1.57
CA GLU A 310 22.33 16.46 2.98
C GLU A 310 21.91 15.02 3.21
N TRP A 311 20.75 14.61 2.69
CA TRP A 311 20.30 13.22 2.74
C TRP A 311 21.36 12.25 2.20
N LEU A 312 21.95 12.55 1.04
CA LEU A 312 23.03 11.73 0.46
C LEU A 312 24.28 11.64 1.35
N LYS A 313 24.59 12.67 2.14
CA LYS A 313 25.75 12.66 3.06
C LYS A 313 25.52 11.77 4.28
N GLU A 314 24.26 11.60 4.68
CA GLU A 314 23.86 10.82 5.86
C GLU A 314 23.63 9.33 5.56
N LEU A 315 23.60 8.94 4.28
CA LEU A 315 23.45 7.54 3.88
C LEU A 315 24.64 6.67 4.31
N SER A 316 24.35 5.43 4.70
CA SER A 316 25.39 4.40 4.82
C SER A 316 26.11 4.18 3.47
N PRO A 317 27.36 3.68 3.45
CA PRO A 317 28.10 3.50 2.21
C PRO A 317 27.36 2.67 1.14
N GLU A 318 26.69 1.59 1.55
CA GLU A 318 25.89 0.75 0.65
C GLU A 318 24.65 1.48 0.14
N CYS A 319 23.97 2.25 0.99
CA CYS A 319 22.82 3.07 0.58
C CYS A 319 23.24 4.16 -0.41
N LEU A 320 24.37 4.82 -0.16
CA LEU A 320 24.93 5.84 -1.02
C LEU A 320 25.26 5.29 -2.41
N GLU A 321 25.87 4.11 -2.49
CA GLU A 321 26.14 3.43 -3.76
C GLU A 321 24.84 3.20 -4.55
N GLN A 322 23.82 2.67 -3.89
CA GLN A 322 22.53 2.39 -4.55
C GLN A 322 21.77 3.66 -4.96
N ALA A 323 21.85 4.73 -4.18
CA ALA A 323 21.27 6.02 -4.50
C ALA A 323 21.97 6.66 -5.71
N LYS A 324 23.32 6.65 -5.73
CA LYS A 324 24.12 7.18 -6.85
C LYS A 324 23.86 6.45 -8.16
N GLN A 325 23.59 5.15 -8.14
CA GLN A 325 23.20 4.43 -9.36
C GLN A 325 21.89 4.95 -9.99
N GLN A 326 21.06 5.67 -9.24
CA GLN A 326 19.81 6.24 -9.76
C GLN A 326 19.93 7.72 -10.12
N LEU A 327 20.77 8.49 -9.44
CA LEU A 327 20.93 9.92 -9.68
C LEU A 327 22.06 10.14 -10.70
N PRO A 328 21.90 11.06 -11.67
CA PRO A 328 22.99 11.37 -12.59
C PRO A 328 24.19 11.92 -11.78
N ASP A 329 25.40 11.50 -12.15
CA ASP A 329 26.62 12.17 -11.69
C ASP A 329 26.53 13.62 -12.13
N LYS A 330 26.53 14.55 -11.17
CA LYS A 330 26.61 15.98 -11.45
C LYS A 330 28.05 16.38 -11.65
#